data_AF-A0A6F9C0T1-F1
#
_entry.id   AF-A0A6F9C0T1-F1
#
_cell.length_a   1.000
_cell.length_b   1.000
_cell.length_c   1.000
_cell.angle_alpha   90.00
_cell.angle_beta   90.00
_cell.angle_gamma   90.00
#
_symmetry.space_group_name_H-M   'P 1'
#
loop_
_entity.id
_entity.type
_entity.pdbx_description
1 polymer ?
#
loop_
_entity_poly.entity_id
_entity_poly.type
_entity_poly.pdbx_seq_one_letter_code
_entity_poly.pdbx_strand_id
1 'polypeptide(L)'
;MVDWTDAERSAILGLWGKISVDEIGPQALARLLIVCPWTQRHFSTFGNLSTPAAIMGNPAVAKHGRTVMHGLDRAVQNLDDIKNTYTALSVMHSEKLHVDPDNFRLLADCITVCVAAKLGPAGFTADTQEAFQKFLAVVVSALGRQCREEHHPAAIMGNPKVAAHGKVVCGALDKAVKNMGNILATYKSLSETHANKLFVDPDNFMVLADVLTIAIAAKFGAAFTPEIQVTWQKFMKVVVAAMGS
;
A
#
# COMPACT_ATOMS: atom_id res chain seq x y z
N MET A 1 -0.30 11.62 -21.25
CA MET A 1 0.48 10.61 -21.98
C MET A 1 1.88 10.72 -21.43
N VAL A 2 2.58 9.61 -21.19
CA VAL A 2 3.98 9.70 -20.75
C VAL A 2 4.84 9.68 -22.00
N ASP A 3 5.88 10.50 -22.04
CA ASP A 3 6.81 10.52 -23.16
C ASP A 3 8.04 9.68 -22.80
N TRP A 4 8.33 8.69 -23.65
CA TRP A 4 9.51 7.82 -23.53
C TRP A 4 10.58 8.24 -24.51
N THR A 5 11.79 8.47 -24.02
CA THR A 5 12.96 8.60 -24.89
C THR A 5 13.34 7.25 -25.50
N ASP A 6 14.07 7.26 -26.61
CA ASP A 6 14.57 6.02 -27.23
C ASP A 6 15.49 5.23 -26.28
N ALA A 7 16.27 5.95 -25.46
CA ALA A 7 17.14 5.34 -24.44
C ALA A 7 16.31 4.62 -23.36
N GLU A 8 15.24 5.24 -22.85
CA GLU A 8 14.35 4.61 -21.86
C GLU A 8 13.67 3.37 -22.45
N ARG A 9 13.17 3.44 -23.69
CA ARG A 9 12.56 2.28 -24.37
C ARG A 9 13.55 1.14 -24.50
N SER A 10 14.76 1.43 -24.98
CA SER A 10 15.81 0.43 -25.14
C SER A 10 16.20 -0.19 -23.80
N ALA A 11 16.30 0.63 -22.73
CA ALA A 11 16.62 0.16 -21.40
C ALA A 11 15.51 -0.75 -20.83
N ILE A 12 14.25 -0.35 -20.95
CA ILE A 12 13.09 -1.14 -20.48
C ILE A 12 13.02 -2.47 -21.22
N LEU A 13 13.08 -2.45 -22.56
CA LEU A 13 13.01 -3.67 -23.39
C LEU A 13 14.21 -4.59 -23.13
N GLY A 14 15.41 -4.02 -23.07
CA GLY A 14 16.64 -4.77 -22.81
C GLY A 14 16.69 -5.38 -21.41
N LEU A 15 16.13 -4.69 -20.41
CA LEU A 15 15.96 -5.24 -19.06
C LEU A 15 14.90 -6.35 -19.06
N TRP A 16 13.73 -6.10 -19.68
CA TRP A 16 12.62 -7.04 -19.69
C TRP A 16 13.01 -8.38 -20.32
N GLY A 17 13.81 -8.35 -21.39
CA GLY A 17 14.36 -9.56 -22.02
C GLY A 17 15.26 -10.42 -21.12
N LYS A 18 15.73 -9.88 -19.98
CA LYS A 18 16.53 -10.60 -18.97
C LYS A 18 15.71 -11.07 -17.77
N ILE A 19 14.46 -10.61 -17.65
CA ILE A 19 13.58 -10.95 -16.52
C ILE A 19 12.90 -12.30 -16.79
N SER A 20 13.08 -13.25 -15.88
CA SER A 20 12.32 -14.50 -15.88
C SER A 20 11.00 -14.32 -15.14
N VAL A 21 9.88 -14.49 -15.85
CA VAL A 21 8.51 -14.43 -15.30
C VAL A 21 8.30 -15.48 -14.21
N ASP A 22 8.82 -16.69 -14.42
CA ASP A 22 8.68 -17.83 -13.50
C ASP A 22 9.49 -17.65 -12.21
N GLU A 23 10.49 -16.76 -12.22
CA GLU A 23 11.35 -16.50 -11.07
C GLU A 23 10.95 -15.20 -10.35
N ILE A 24 10.97 -14.07 -11.07
CA ILE A 24 10.78 -12.74 -10.48
C ILE A 24 9.36 -12.54 -9.98
N GLY A 25 8.35 -13.03 -10.70
CA GLY A 25 6.94 -12.88 -10.32
C GLY A 25 6.63 -13.51 -8.96
N PRO A 26 6.88 -14.82 -8.77
CA PRO A 26 6.73 -15.47 -7.47
C PRO A 26 7.55 -14.83 -6.35
N GLN A 27 8.80 -14.46 -6.61
CA GLN A 27 9.67 -13.84 -5.61
C GLN A 27 9.13 -12.48 -5.16
N ALA A 28 8.70 -11.62 -6.09
CA ALA A 28 8.22 -10.29 -5.79
C ALA A 28 6.90 -10.32 -5.00
N LEU A 29 5.95 -11.18 -5.39
CA LEU A 29 4.68 -11.31 -4.66
C LEU A 29 4.89 -11.92 -3.28
N ALA A 30 5.75 -12.95 -3.15
CA ALA A 30 6.10 -13.50 -1.85
C ALA A 30 6.75 -12.44 -0.94
N ARG A 31 7.67 -11.63 -1.51
CA ARG A 31 8.30 -10.52 -0.78
C ARG A 31 7.25 -9.53 -0.28
N LEU A 32 6.31 -9.10 -1.13
CA LEU A 32 5.23 -8.19 -0.74
C LEU A 32 4.45 -8.73 0.46
N LEU A 33 4.03 -10.00 0.42
CA LEU A 33 3.23 -10.61 1.48
C LEU A 33 4.01 -10.79 2.79
N ILE A 34 5.34 -10.87 2.73
CA ILE A 34 6.22 -10.98 3.90
C ILE A 34 6.53 -9.60 4.49
N VAL A 35 6.94 -8.63 3.66
CA VAL A 35 7.40 -7.32 4.14
C VAL A 35 6.25 -6.34 4.39
N CYS A 36 5.13 -6.54 3.69
CA CYS A 36 3.92 -5.74 3.80
C CYS A 36 2.73 -6.66 4.12
N PRO A 37 2.69 -7.28 5.32
CA PRO A 37 1.70 -8.30 5.65
C PRO A 37 0.25 -7.79 5.59
N TRP A 38 0.03 -6.47 5.66
CA TRP A 38 -1.30 -5.89 5.47
C TRP A 38 -1.92 -6.21 4.11
N THR A 39 -1.08 -6.45 3.09
CA THR A 39 -1.52 -6.79 1.74
C THR A 39 -2.14 -8.19 1.65
N GLN A 40 -1.88 -9.08 2.63
CA GLN A 40 -2.43 -10.44 2.66
C GLN A 40 -3.96 -10.47 2.69
N ARG A 41 -4.61 -9.40 3.20
CA ARG A 41 -6.07 -9.28 3.24
C ARG A 41 -6.74 -9.43 1.86
N HIS A 42 -6.02 -9.10 0.79
CA HIS A 42 -6.48 -9.20 -0.60
C HIS A 42 -6.39 -10.62 -1.17
N PHE A 43 -5.75 -11.55 -0.44
CA PHE A 43 -5.41 -12.89 -0.92
C PHE A 43 -5.98 -14.00 -0.03
N SER A 44 -7.17 -13.79 0.55
CA SER A 44 -7.83 -14.74 1.47
C SER A 44 -8.06 -16.13 0.87
N THR A 45 -8.11 -16.25 -0.47
CA THR A 45 -8.29 -17.52 -1.19
C THR A 45 -6.99 -18.29 -1.43
N PHE A 46 -5.83 -17.73 -1.08
CA PHE A 46 -4.53 -18.36 -1.35
C PHE A 46 -4.16 -19.41 -0.29
N GLY A 47 -5.01 -19.63 0.70
CA GLY A 47 -4.76 -20.60 1.77
C GLY A 47 -3.78 -20.07 2.81
N ASN A 48 -2.84 -20.89 3.24
CA ASN A 48 -1.95 -20.54 4.34
C ASN A 48 -0.88 -19.52 3.92
N LEU A 49 -0.90 -18.34 4.55
CA LEU A 49 0.09 -17.26 4.40
C LEU A 49 0.72 -16.84 5.74
N SER A 50 0.59 -17.66 6.80
CA SER A 50 0.93 -17.26 8.17
C SER A 50 2.42 -17.15 8.48
N THR A 51 3.29 -17.72 7.64
CA THR A 51 4.75 -17.67 7.83
C THR A 51 5.47 -17.43 6.50
N PRO A 52 6.70 -16.89 6.52
CA PRO A 52 7.50 -16.73 5.29
C PRO A 52 7.66 -18.04 4.51
N ALA A 53 7.88 -19.16 5.19
CA ALA A 53 7.98 -20.47 4.54
C ALA A 53 6.66 -20.90 3.88
N ALA A 54 5.52 -20.66 4.55
CA ALA A 54 4.20 -20.92 3.97
C ALA A 54 3.96 -20.06 2.72
N ILE A 55 4.31 -18.78 2.76
CA ILE A 55 4.17 -17.85 1.62
C ILE A 55 5.06 -18.28 0.45
N MET A 56 6.35 -18.52 0.71
CA MET A 56 7.33 -18.89 -0.33
C MET A 56 7.01 -20.23 -0.99
N GLY A 57 6.48 -21.19 -0.23
CA GLY A 57 6.07 -22.50 -0.75
C GLY A 57 4.67 -22.53 -1.37
N ASN A 58 3.94 -21.41 -1.41
CA ASN A 58 2.54 -21.40 -1.80
C ASN A 58 2.36 -21.40 -3.34
N PRO A 59 1.71 -22.44 -3.93
CA PRO A 59 1.50 -22.50 -5.37
C PRO A 59 0.59 -21.40 -5.91
N ALA A 60 -0.37 -20.91 -5.12
CA ALA A 60 -1.27 -19.82 -5.52
C ALA A 60 -0.51 -18.48 -5.59
N VAL A 61 0.39 -18.21 -4.64
CA VAL A 61 1.31 -17.06 -4.68
C VAL A 61 2.17 -17.13 -5.93
N ALA A 62 2.82 -18.27 -6.19
CA ALA A 62 3.65 -18.41 -7.39
C ALA A 62 2.85 -18.22 -8.69
N LYS A 63 1.66 -18.81 -8.78
CA LYS A 63 0.77 -18.66 -9.94
C LYS A 63 0.34 -17.21 -10.16
N HIS A 64 -0.03 -16.51 -9.10
CA HIS A 64 -0.47 -15.12 -9.22
C HIS A 64 0.71 -14.19 -9.51
N GLY A 65 1.89 -14.44 -8.94
CA GLY A 65 3.13 -13.72 -9.29
C GLY A 65 3.42 -13.78 -10.79
N ARG A 66 3.29 -14.95 -11.43
CA ARG A 66 3.38 -15.07 -12.90
C ARG A 66 2.30 -14.28 -13.63
N THR A 67 1.07 -14.30 -13.13
CA THR A 67 -0.05 -13.54 -13.69
C THR A 67 0.23 -12.04 -13.69
N VAL A 68 0.80 -11.50 -12.61
CA VAL A 68 1.22 -10.10 -12.50
C VAL A 68 2.29 -9.77 -13.56
N MET A 69 3.31 -10.60 -13.70
CA MET A 69 4.38 -10.37 -14.68
C MET A 69 3.88 -10.43 -16.12
N HIS A 70 2.93 -11.31 -16.45
CA HIS A 70 2.24 -11.28 -17.75
C HIS A 70 1.36 -10.03 -17.93
N GLY A 71 0.84 -9.48 -16.83
CA GLY A 71 0.24 -8.16 -16.83
C GLY A 71 1.24 -7.11 -17.33
N LEU A 72 2.41 -7.04 -16.71
CA LEU A 72 3.48 -6.12 -17.08
C LEU A 72 4.03 -6.32 -18.49
N ASP A 73 4.09 -7.56 -18.98
CA ASP A 73 4.47 -7.86 -20.37
C ASP A 73 3.59 -7.12 -21.37
N ARG A 74 2.27 -7.06 -21.11
CA ARG A 74 1.34 -6.27 -21.94
C ARG A 74 1.64 -4.77 -21.89
N ALA A 75 2.07 -4.22 -20.75
CA ALA A 75 2.49 -2.82 -20.69
C ALA A 75 3.80 -2.56 -21.44
N VAL A 76 4.77 -3.49 -21.38
CA VAL A 76 6.02 -3.39 -22.14
C VAL A 76 5.76 -3.43 -23.65
N GLN A 77 4.78 -4.21 -24.10
CA GLN A 77 4.36 -4.26 -25.50
C GLN A 77 3.57 -3.01 -25.95
N ASN A 78 3.06 -2.21 -25.01
CA ASN A 78 2.19 -1.07 -25.27
C ASN A 78 2.65 0.18 -24.50
N LEU A 79 3.97 0.47 -24.49
CA LEU A 79 4.57 1.54 -23.68
C LEU A 79 3.88 2.91 -23.87
N ASP A 80 3.45 3.21 -25.09
CA ASP A 80 2.80 4.50 -25.43
C ASP A 80 1.33 4.57 -25.01
N ASP A 81 0.72 3.43 -24.71
CA ASP A 81 -0.72 3.32 -24.47
C ASP A 81 -1.09 2.45 -23.25
N ILE A 82 -0.22 2.44 -22.23
CA ILE A 82 -0.41 1.65 -21.00
C ILE A 82 -1.76 1.97 -20.34
N LYS A 83 -2.16 3.24 -20.33
CA LYS A 83 -3.42 3.68 -19.71
C LYS A 83 -4.62 2.98 -20.34
N ASN A 84 -4.75 3.03 -21.67
CA ASN A 84 -5.90 2.41 -22.33
C ASN A 84 -5.80 0.88 -22.27
N THR A 85 -4.59 0.33 -22.45
CA THR A 85 -4.30 -1.11 -22.31
C THR A 85 -4.79 -1.68 -20.98
N TYR A 86 -4.68 -0.91 -19.89
CA TYR A 86 -5.07 -1.34 -18.54
C TYR A 86 -6.47 -0.93 -18.12
N THR A 87 -7.30 -0.33 -18.97
CA THR A 87 -8.64 0.16 -18.58
C THR A 87 -9.47 -0.90 -17.87
N ALA A 88 -9.63 -2.09 -18.48
CA ALA A 88 -10.39 -3.18 -17.87
C ALA A 88 -9.74 -3.74 -16.59
N LEU A 89 -8.41 -3.70 -16.51
CA LEU A 89 -7.66 -4.16 -15.34
C LEU A 89 -7.77 -3.17 -14.18
N SER A 90 -7.78 -1.86 -14.47
CA SER A 90 -8.01 -0.80 -13.50
C SER A 90 -9.41 -0.94 -12.89
N VAL A 91 -10.46 -1.09 -13.71
CA VAL A 91 -11.85 -1.32 -13.23
C VAL A 91 -11.92 -2.53 -12.32
N MET A 92 -11.30 -3.65 -12.73
CA MET A 92 -11.28 -4.86 -11.91
C MET A 92 -10.63 -4.59 -10.54
N HIS A 93 -9.48 -3.93 -10.51
CA HIS A 93 -8.78 -3.66 -9.26
C HIS A 93 -9.46 -2.61 -8.38
N SER A 94 -10.10 -1.60 -8.98
CA SER A 94 -10.75 -0.51 -8.26
C SER A 94 -12.15 -0.88 -7.77
N GLU A 95 -13.01 -1.34 -8.67
CA GLU A 95 -14.45 -1.48 -8.44
C GLU A 95 -14.85 -2.88 -7.98
N LYS A 96 -14.03 -3.90 -8.26
CA LYS A 96 -14.34 -5.30 -7.87
C LYS A 96 -13.47 -5.80 -6.74
N LEU A 97 -12.16 -5.54 -6.81
CA LEU A 97 -11.21 -6.01 -5.82
C LEU A 97 -10.92 -4.98 -4.72
N HIS A 98 -11.27 -3.71 -4.96
CA HIS A 98 -11.07 -2.60 -4.02
C HIS A 98 -9.64 -2.52 -3.47
N VAL A 99 -8.66 -2.72 -4.35
CA VAL A 99 -7.24 -2.63 -4.00
C VAL A 99 -6.86 -1.16 -3.89
N ASP A 100 -6.37 -0.77 -2.72
CA ASP A 100 -5.84 0.57 -2.51
C ASP A 100 -4.67 0.83 -3.48
N PRO A 101 -4.69 1.94 -4.24
CA PRO A 101 -3.63 2.30 -5.18
C PRO A 101 -2.20 2.26 -4.62
N ASP A 102 -2.02 2.51 -3.33
CA ASP A 102 -0.70 2.53 -2.69
C ASP A 102 -0.08 1.11 -2.62
N ASN A 103 -0.91 0.06 -2.58
CA ASN A 103 -0.40 -1.32 -2.62
C ASN A 103 0.28 -1.68 -3.95
N PHE A 104 -0.08 -1.03 -5.07
CA PHE A 104 0.63 -1.25 -6.34
C PHE A 104 2.05 -0.70 -6.31
N ARG A 105 2.29 0.38 -5.57
CA ARG A 105 3.66 0.93 -5.39
C ARG A 105 4.53 -0.04 -4.60
N LEU A 106 3.99 -0.61 -3.53
CA LEU A 106 4.71 -1.63 -2.74
C LEU A 106 5.10 -2.84 -3.59
N LEU A 107 4.21 -3.31 -4.47
CA LEU A 107 4.53 -4.41 -5.38
C LEU A 107 5.57 -4.00 -6.43
N ALA A 108 5.47 -2.79 -7.00
CA ALA A 108 6.47 -2.25 -7.92
C ALA A 108 7.87 -2.17 -7.28
N ASP A 109 7.96 -1.76 -6.02
CA ASP A 109 9.21 -1.73 -5.27
C ASP A 109 9.75 -3.15 -5.03
N CYS A 110 8.88 -4.10 -4.66
CA CYS A 110 9.28 -5.50 -4.51
C CYS A 110 9.81 -6.10 -5.81
N ILE A 111 9.18 -5.80 -6.96
CA ILE A 111 9.64 -6.23 -8.29
C ILE A 111 11.02 -5.61 -8.58
N THR A 112 11.18 -4.31 -8.36
CA THR A 112 12.46 -3.59 -8.54
C THR A 112 13.58 -4.24 -7.74
N VAL A 113 13.33 -4.53 -6.46
CA VAL A 113 14.32 -5.17 -5.58
C VAL A 113 14.66 -6.58 -6.05
N CYS A 114 13.69 -7.39 -6.46
CA CYS A 114 13.94 -8.75 -6.97
C CYS A 114 14.76 -8.72 -8.27
N VAL A 115 14.44 -7.82 -9.20
CA VAL A 115 15.20 -7.64 -10.45
C VAL A 115 16.64 -7.20 -10.15
N ALA A 116 16.82 -6.19 -9.31
CA ALA A 116 18.13 -5.70 -8.91
C ALA A 116 18.98 -6.79 -8.24
N ALA A 117 18.38 -7.55 -7.31
CA ALA A 117 19.07 -8.65 -6.62
C ALA A 117 19.48 -9.77 -7.58
N LYS A 118 18.67 -10.06 -8.60
CA LYS A 118 18.93 -11.12 -9.57
C LYS A 118 20.02 -10.75 -10.58
N LEU A 119 19.97 -9.53 -11.11
CA LEU A 119 20.82 -9.09 -12.22
C LEU A 119 22.10 -8.39 -11.76
N GLY A 120 22.13 -7.90 -10.52
CA GLY A 120 23.27 -7.18 -9.98
C GLY A 120 23.56 -5.86 -10.72
N PRO A 121 24.64 -5.14 -10.33
CA PRO A 121 24.96 -3.83 -10.89
C PRO A 121 25.31 -3.86 -12.38
N ALA A 122 25.75 -5.01 -12.90
CA ALA A 122 26.04 -5.18 -14.31
C ALA A 122 24.77 -5.31 -15.17
N GLY A 123 23.70 -5.88 -14.63
CA GLY A 123 22.44 -6.07 -15.35
C GLY A 123 21.35 -5.06 -15.00
N PHE A 124 21.49 -4.34 -13.89
CA PHE A 124 20.58 -3.30 -13.40
C PHE A 124 21.38 -2.04 -13.05
N THR A 125 21.83 -1.32 -14.08
CA THR A 125 22.59 -0.06 -13.96
C THR A 125 21.70 1.08 -13.47
N ALA A 126 22.30 2.22 -13.11
CA ALA A 126 21.54 3.42 -12.70
C ALA A 126 20.51 3.86 -13.76
N ASP A 127 20.93 3.97 -15.03
CA ASP A 127 20.03 4.35 -16.13
C ASP A 127 18.91 3.32 -16.36
N THR A 128 19.24 2.04 -16.22
CA THR A 128 18.25 0.95 -16.33
C THR A 128 17.24 1.01 -15.18
N GLN A 129 17.72 1.28 -13.97
CA GLN A 129 16.88 1.45 -12.80
C GLN A 129 15.95 2.65 -12.94
N GLU A 130 16.46 3.80 -13.38
CA GLU A 130 15.66 5.01 -13.58
C GLU A 130 14.53 4.75 -14.59
N ALA A 131 14.86 4.20 -15.76
CA ALA A 131 13.87 3.89 -16.79
C ALA A 131 12.83 2.87 -16.30
N PHE A 132 13.26 1.83 -15.57
CA PHE A 132 12.37 0.81 -15.04
C PHE A 132 11.46 1.33 -13.92
N GLN A 133 11.96 2.19 -13.03
CA GLN A 133 11.15 2.84 -12.00
C GLN A 133 10.11 3.79 -12.63
N LYS A 134 10.49 4.55 -13.66
CA LYS A 134 9.54 5.36 -14.43
C LYS A 134 8.47 4.47 -15.09
N PHE A 135 8.85 3.35 -15.70
CA PHE A 135 7.91 2.35 -16.26
C PHE A 135 6.89 1.86 -15.22
N LEU A 136 7.38 1.40 -14.06
CA LEU A 136 6.50 0.92 -12.99
C LEU A 136 5.61 2.04 -12.42
N ALA A 137 6.11 3.27 -12.31
CA ALA A 137 5.30 4.41 -11.88
C ALA A 137 4.14 4.71 -12.85
N VAL A 138 4.38 4.56 -14.16
CA VAL A 138 3.33 4.71 -15.19
C VAL A 138 2.30 3.58 -15.09
N VAL A 139 2.75 2.34 -14.89
CA VAL A 139 1.87 1.18 -14.63
C VAL A 139 0.99 1.41 -13.41
N VAL A 140 1.58 1.81 -12.28
CA VAL A 140 0.84 2.13 -11.05
C VAL A 140 -0.18 3.25 -11.29
N SER A 141 0.21 4.32 -11.99
CA SER A 141 -0.69 5.42 -12.33
C SER A 141 -1.85 4.96 -13.20
N ALA A 142 -1.62 4.06 -14.16
CA ALA A 142 -2.67 3.51 -15.01
C ALA A 142 -3.68 2.67 -14.23
N LEU A 143 -3.23 1.90 -13.24
CA LEU A 143 -4.11 1.08 -12.39
C LEU A 143 -4.89 1.91 -11.36
N GLY A 144 -4.30 2.97 -10.80
CA GLY A 144 -4.89 3.75 -9.70
C GLY A 144 -5.88 4.87 -10.09
N ARG A 145 -6.05 5.22 -11.38
CA ARG A 145 -6.86 6.39 -11.78
C ARG A 145 -8.36 6.23 -11.50
N GLN A 146 -8.92 5.04 -11.71
CA GLN A 146 -10.37 4.84 -11.53
C GLN A 146 -10.79 4.75 -10.06
N CYS A 147 -9.88 4.43 -9.14
CA CYS A 147 -10.19 4.40 -7.70
C CYS A 147 -10.57 5.78 -7.10
N ARG A 148 -10.23 6.89 -7.76
CA ARG A 148 -10.37 8.24 -7.17
C ARG A 148 -11.74 8.89 -7.33
N GLU A 149 -12.60 8.35 -8.20
CA GLU A 149 -13.81 9.08 -8.63
C GLU A 149 -15.10 8.74 -7.84
N GLU A 150 -15.12 7.76 -6.92
CA GLU A 150 -16.40 7.13 -6.53
C GLU A 150 -16.90 7.22 -5.06
N HIS A 151 -16.27 7.99 -4.16
CA HIS A 151 -16.79 8.02 -2.77
C HIS A 151 -17.78 9.17 -2.55
N HIS A 152 -19.08 8.87 -2.59
CA HIS A 152 -20.16 9.81 -2.26
C HIS A 152 -20.16 10.16 -0.75
N PRO A 153 -19.84 11.41 -0.34
CA PRO A 153 -19.72 11.79 1.07
C PRO A 153 -21.00 11.56 1.90
N ALA A 154 -22.17 11.66 1.26
CA ALA A 154 -23.47 11.49 1.89
C ALA A 154 -23.70 10.05 2.41
N ALA A 155 -23.17 9.04 1.74
CA ALA A 155 -23.31 7.63 2.16
C ALA A 155 -22.50 7.31 3.43
N ILE A 156 -21.44 8.07 3.71
CA ILE A 156 -20.56 7.87 4.86
C ILE A 156 -21.10 8.59 6.09
N MET A 157 -21.53 9.85 5.95
CA MET A 157 -21.94 10.71 7.07
C MET A 157 -23.16 10.19 7.84
N GLY A 158 -24.06 9.46 7.18
CA GLY A 158 -25.26 8.87 7.81
C GLY A 158 -25.07 7.43 8.32
N ASN A 159 -23.89 6.83 8.18
CA ASN A 159 -23.71 5.40 8.42
C ASN A 159 -23.58 5.10 9.93
N PRO A 160 -24.52 4.34 10.54
CA PRO A 160 -24.49 4.06 11.98
C PRO A 160 -23.26 3.22 12.40
N LYS A 161 -22.70 2.40 11.50
CA LYS A 161 -21.47 1.64 11.79
C LYS A 161 -20.25 2.55 11.89
N VAL A 162 -20.17 3.56 11.03
CA VAL A 162 -19.10 4.57 11.08
C VAL A 162 -19.19 5.36 12.38
N ALA A 163 -20.38 5.82 12.75
CA ALA A 163 -20.60 6.52 14.02
C ALA A 163 -20.28 5.65 15.24
N ALA A 164 -20.67 4.37 15.22
CA ALA A 164 -20.34 3.43 16.29
C ALA A 164 -18.82 3.20 16.40
N HIS A 165 -18.14 3.01 15.27
CA HIS A 165 -16.69 2.82 15.26
C HIS A 165 -15.94 4.08 15.71
N GLY A 166 -16.39 5.28 15.31
CA GLY A 166 -15.84 6.54 15.80
C GLY A 166 -15.88 6.67 17.33
N LYS A 167 -16.96 6.18 17.98
CA LYS A 167 -17.02 6.11 19.44
C LYS A 167 -15.99 5.16 20.04
N VAL A 168 -15.74 4.02 19.40
CA VAL A 168 -14.70 3.07 19.83
C VAL A 168 -13.32 3.72 19.76
N VAL A 169 -13.01 4.42 18.67
CA VAL A 169 -11.74 5.16 18.50
C VAL A 169 -11.58 6.24 19.57
N CYS A 170 -12.59 7.08 19.79
CA CYS A 170 -12.55 8.11 20.84
C CYS A 170 -12.40 7.49 22.24
N GLY A 171 -13.06 6.36 22.51
CA GLY A 171 -12.90 5.63 23.77
C GLY A 171 -11.50 5.05 23.96
N ALA A 172 -10.83 4.62 22.89
CA ALA A 172 -9.42 4.22 22.95
C ALA A 172 -8.53 5.43 23.26
N LEU A 173 -8.75 6.59 22.65
CA LEU A 173 -7.98 7.81 22.93
C LEU A 173 -8.15 8.28 24.37
N ASP A 174 -9.36 8.24 24.92
CA ASP A 174 -9.62 8.54 26.33
C ASP A 174 -8.80 7.62 27.27
N LYS A 175 -8.68 6.33 26.94
CA LYS A 175 -7.81 5.41 27.69
C LYS A 175 -6.33 5.81 27.60
N ALA A 176 -5.84 6.28 26.45
CA ALA A 176 -4.46 6.76 26.34
C ALA A 176 -4.23 8.03 27.15
N VAL A 177 -5.17 8.99 27.14
CA VAL A 177 -5.09 10.19 27.98
C VAL A 177 -5.06 9.83 29.47
N LYS A 178 -5.85 8.84 29.90
CA LYS A 178 -5.86 8.35 31.28
C LYS A 178 -4.60 7.57 31.67
N ASN A 179 -3.82 7.10 30.69
CA ASN A 179 -2.63 6.28 30.90
C ASN A 179 -1.39 6.84 30.17
N MET A 180 -1.22 8.17 30.16
CA MET A 180 -0.17 8.85 29.37
C MET A 180 1.25 8.32 29.61
N GLY A 181 1.56 7.86 30.83
CA GLY A 181 2.86 7.29 31.17
C GLY A 181 3.09 5.84 30.68
N ASN A 182 2.06 5.18 30.14
CA ASN A 182 2.11 3.76 29.78
C ASN A 182 1.28 3.41 28.54
N ILE A 183 1.22 4.31 27.55
CA ILE A 183 0.39 4.16 26.34
C ILE A 183 0.74 2.88 25.58
N LEU A 184 2.03 2.56 25.43
CA LEU A 184 2.50 1.36 24.72
C LEU A 184 1.89 0.07 25.31
N ALA A 185 2.00 -0.14 26.61
CA ALA A 185 1.42 -1.33 27.24
C ALA A 185 -0.12 -1.30 27.21
N THR A 186 -0.71 -0.11 27.34
CA THR A 186 -2.18 0.10 27.29
C THR A 186 -2.75 -0.38 25.94
N TYR A 187 -2.01 -0.19 24.85
CA TYR A 187 -2.47 -0.51 23.49
C TYR A 187 -1.97 -1.84 22.94
N LYS A 188 -1.12 -2.59 23.66
CA LYS A 188 -0.54 -3.85 23.17
C LYS A 188 -1.53 -4.81 22.51
N SER A 189 -2.66 -5.12 23.17
CA SER A 189 -3.65 -6.04 22.59
C SER A 189 -4.37 -5.44 21.37
N LEU A 190 -4.53 -4.12 21.34
CA LEU A 190 -5.15 -3.40 20.24
C LEU A 190 -4.21 -3.34 19.03
N SER A 191 -2.92 -3.07 19.24
CA SER A 191 -1.89 -3.08 18.19
C SER A 191 -1.75 -4.48 17.60
N GLU A 192 -1.67 -5.53 18.43
CA GLU A 192 -1.66 -6.93 17.99
C GLU A 192 -2.88 -7.29 17.14
N THR A 193 -4.06 -6.76 17.50
CA THR A 193 -5.28 -6.97 16.70
C THR A 193 -5.16 -6.28 15.34
N HIS A 194 -4.68 -5.04 15.29
CA HIS A 194 -4.53 -4.29 14.05
C HIS A 194 -3.46 -4.89 13.13
N ALA A 195 -2.35 -5.33 13.69
CA ALA A 195 -1.25 -5.94 12.95
C ALA A 195 -1.59 -7.36 12.47
N ASN A 196 -2.06 -8.22 13.37
CA ASN A 196 -2.11 -9.68 13.12
C ASN A 196 -3.48 -10.19 12.66
N LYS A 197 -4.55 -9.40 12.83
CA LYS A 197 -5.91 -9.81 12.45
C LYS A 197 -6.52 -8.90 11.41
N LEU A 198 -6.40 -7.60 11.62
CA LEU A 198 -7.02 -6.61 10.72
C LEU A 198 -6.11 -6.19 9.59
N PHE A 199 -4.80 -6.46 9.71
CA PHE A 199 -3.83 -6.21 8.63
C PHE A 199 -3.92 -4.73 8.20
N VAL A 200 -3.92 -3.82 9.17
CA VAL A 200 -3.96 -2.37 8.93
C VAL A 200 -2.56 -1.88 8.63
N ASP A 201 -2.40 -1.19 7.51
CA ASP A 201 -1.16 -0.49 7.17
C ASP A 201 -0.84 0.55 8.26
N PRO A 202 0.36 0.53 8.88
CA PRO A 202 0.74 1.48 9.91
C PRO A 202 0.59 2.96 9.51
N ASP A 203 0.77 3.29 8.23
CA ASP A 203 0.67 4.69 7.77
C ASP A 203 -0.75 5.24 7.90
N ASN A 204 -1.78 4.36 7.85
CA ASN A 204 -3.17 4.77 8.03
C ASN A 204 -3.46 5.31 9.45
N PHE A 205 -2.67 4.94 10.46
CA PHE A 205 -2.81 5.53 11.79
C PHE A 205 -2.43 7.01 11.78
N MET A 206 -1.40 7.38 11.03
CA MET A 206 -0.99 8.78 10.87
C MET A 206 -2.07 9.58 10.13
N VAL A 207 -2.61 9.02 9.04
CA VAL A 207 -3.71 9.64 8.28
C VAL A 207 -4.91 9.91 9.18
N LEU A 208 -5.32 8.93 9.98
CA LEU A 208 -6.43 9.10 10.92
C LEU A 208 -6.11 10.13 12.01
N ALA A 209 -4.87 10.16 12.51
CA ALA A 209 -4.44 11.13 13.50
C ALA A 209 -4.49 12.59 12.98
N ASP A 210 -4.09 12.80 11.73
CA ASP A 210 -4.16 14.11 11.08
C ASP A 210 -5.62 14.54 10.86
N VAL A 211 -6.48 13.63 10.40
CA VAL A 211 -7.92 13.90 10.23
C VAL A 211 -8.58 14.25 11.57
N LEU A 212 -8.25 13.52 12.65
CA LEU A 212 -8.76 13.82 13.99
C LEU A 212 -8.28 15.19 14.49
N THR A 213 -7.03 15.56 14.21
CA THR A 213 -6.49 16.88 14.55
C THR A 213 -7.28 17.99 13.85
N ILE A 214 -7.58 17.83 12.55
CA ILE A 214 -8.40 18.77 11.79
C ILE A 214 -9.82 18.84 12.36
N ALA A 215 -10.44 17.69 12.67
CA ALA A 215 -11.79 17.64 13.22
C ALA A 215 -11.89 18.36 14.59
N ILE A 216 -10.88 18.19 15.45
CA ILE A 216 -10.79 18.87 16.75
C ILE A 216 -10.57 20.37 16.53
N ALA A 217 -9.63 20.77 15.67
CA ALA A 217 -9.40 22.17 15.35
C ALA A 217 -10.68 22.87 14.85
N ALA A 218 -11.42 22.22 13.93
CA ALA A 218 -12.69 22.72 13.43
C ALA A 218 -13.77 22.82 14.51
N LYS A 219 -13.81 21.87 15.46
CA LYS A 219 -14.81 21.84 16.54
C LYS A 219 -14.54 22.88 17.63
N PHE A 220 -13.29 23.07 18.01
CA PHE A 220 -12.88 23.94 19.11
C PHE A 220 -12.48 25.35 18.66
N GLY A 221 -12.25 25.57 17.36
CA GLY A 221 -12.00 26.89 16.78
C GLY A 221 -10.84 27.60 17.49
N ALA A 222 -11.09 28.84 17.94
CA ALA A 222 -10.10 29.65 18.63
C ALA A 222 -9.55 29.04 19.94
N ALA A 223 -10.26 28.07 20.54
CA ALA A 223 -9.78 27.36 21.73
C ALA A 223 -8.70 26.31 21.41
N PHE A 224 -8.51 25.92 20.15
CA PHE A 224 -7.44 25.04 19.73
C PHE A 224 -6.24 25.87 19.24
N THR A 225 -5.55 26.51 20.19
CA THR A 225 -4.41 27.38 19.90
C THR A 225 -3.25 26.61 19.25
N PRO A 226 -2.29 27.28 18.60
CA PRO A 226 -1.10 26.63 18.05
C PRO A 226 -0.35 25.77 19.08
N GLU A 227 -0.25 26.22 20.33
CA GLU A 227 0.42 25.49 21.41
C GLU A 227 -0.34 24.20 21.78
N ILE A 228 -1.67 24.27 21.80
CA ILE A 228 -2.54 23.11 22.04
C ILE A 228 -2.44 22.14 20.86
N GLN A 229 -2.44 22.64 19.63
CA GLN A 229 -2.28 21.84 18.42
C GLN A 229 -0.95 21.08 18.43
N VAL A 230 0.17 21.75 18.75
CA VAL A 230 1.49 21.10 18.81
C VAL A 230 1.52 20.02 19.90
N THR A 231 0.95 20.31 21.06
CA THR A 231 0.83 19.32 22.15
C THR A 231 -0.02 18.11 21.74
N TRP A 232 -1.15 18.36 21.09
CA TRP A 232 -2.05 17.32 20.58
C TRP A 232 -1.36 16.44 19.53
N GLN A 233 -0.68 17.04 18.56
CA GLN A 233 0.07 16.31 17.53
C GLN A 233 1.19 15.46 18.14
N LYS A 234 1.87 15.96 19.19
CA LYS A 234 2.87 15.17 19.92
C LYS A 234 2.24 13.96 20.62
N PHE A 235 1.10 14.15 21.29
CA PHE A 235 0.33 13.06 21.89
C PHE A 235 -0.09 12.02 20.85
N MET A 236 -0.63 12.47 19.71
CA MET A 236 -1.05 11.58 18.63
C MET A 236 0.12 10.80 18.02
N LYS A 237 1.31 11.39 17.90
CA LYS A 237 2.52 10.66 17.47
C LYS A 237 2.87 9.50 18.42
N VAL A 238 2.70 9.67 19.73
CA VAL A 238 2.91 8.59 20.72
C VAL A 238 1.84 7.50 20.57
N VAL A 239 0.58 7.89 20.37
CA VAL A 239 -0.53 6.97 20.09
C VAL A 239 -0.27 6.16 18.81
N VAL A 240 0.12 6.82 17.72
CA VAL A 240 0.43 6.20 16.43
C VAL A 240 1.59 5.22 16.58
N ALA A 241 2.67 5.62 17.27
CA ALA A 241 3.80 4.73 17.52
C ALA A 241 3.41 3.49 18.33
N ALA A 242 2.54 3.63 19.33
CA ALA A 242 2.04 2.50 20.12
C ALA A 242 1.04 1.60 19.36
N MET A 243 0.34 2.13 18.37
CA MET A 243 -0.58 1.36 17.52
C MET A 243 0.15 0.62 16.40
N GLY A 244 1.25 1.18 15.90
CA GLY A 244 2.11 0.59 14.87
C GLY A 244 3.17 -0.38 15.41
N SER A 245 3.29 -0.54 16.74
CA SER A 245 4.27 -1.42 17.40
C SER A 245 3.79 -2.85 17.59
#